data_AF-A0A351IU73-F1
#
_entry.id   AF-A0A351IU73-F1
#
_cell.length_a   1.000
_cell.length_b   1.000
_cell.length_c   1.000
_cell.angle_alpha   90.00
_cell.angle_beta   90.00
_cell.angle_gamma   90.00
#
_symmetry.space_group_name_H-M   'P 1'
#
loop_
_entity.id
_entity.type
_entity.pdbx_description
1 polymer ?
#
loop_
_entity_poly.entity_id
_entity_poly.type
_entity_poly.pdbx_seq_one_letter_code
_entity_poly.pdbx_strand_id
1 'polypeptide(L)' 'GSGKSTVLRCINLLEVPTTGTVTVDGYELTDTSTDIDHVRAEVGMVFQQFNLFPH' A
#
# COMPACT_ATOMS: atom_id res chain seq x y z
N GLY A 1 -10.61 -2.39 -15.94
CA GLY A 1 -9.75 -1.19 -15.87
C GLY A 1 -10.40 0.00 -15.19
N SER A 2 -11.14 -0.19 -14.09
CA SER A 2 -11.76 0.93 -13.36
C SER A 2 -10.88 1.46 -12.21
N GLY A 3 -9.60 1.09 -12.18
CA GLY A 3 -8.64 1.58 -11.16
C GLY A 3 -8.66 0.91 -9.78
N LYS A 4 -9.56 -0.05 -9.50
CA LYS A 4 -9.65 -0.67 -8.15
C LYS A 4 -8.33 -1.27 -7.65
N SER A 5 -7.64 -2.02 -8.50
CA SER A 5 -6.35 -2.62 -8.14
C SER A 5 -5.27 -1.56 -7.91
N THR A 6 -5.26 -0.49 -8.69
CA THR A 6 -4.38 0.67 -8.50
C THR A 6 -4.64 1.34 -7.15
N VAL A 7 -5.91 1.58 -6.79
CA VAL A 7 -6.26 2.14 -5.48
C VAL A 7 -5.77 1.27 -4.33
N LEU A 8 -6.00 -0.06 -4.40
CA LEU A 8 -5.52 -0.98 -3.36
C LEU A 8 -3.99 -1.01 -3.25
N ARG A 9 -3.27 -0.85 -4.36
CA ARG A 9 -1.80 -0.73 -4.35
C ARG A 9 -1.35 0.60 -3.77
N CYS A 10 -2.03 1.70 -4.04
CA CYS A 10 -1.74 3.01 -3.44
C CYS A 10 -1.95 3.02 -1.93
N ILE A 11 -2.97 2.33 -1.41
CA ILE A 11 -3.22 2.24 0.04
C ILE A 11 -2.04 1.57 0.78
N ASN A 12 -1.41 0.55 0.19
CA ASN A 12 -0.21 -0.09 0.74
C ASN A 12 1.11 0.54 0.28
N LEU A 13 1.03 1.66 -0.45
CA LEU A 13 2.14 2.31 -1.15
C LEU A 13 3.02 1.34 -1.97
N LEU A 14 2.40 0.30 -2.53
CA LEU A 14 3.01 -0.54 -3.57
C LEU A 14 3.04 0.19 -4.91
N GLU A 15 2.23 1.24 -5.03
CA GLU A 15 2.21 2.20 -6.12
C GLU A 15 2.15 3.60 -5.48
N VAL A 16 3.00 4.52 -5.93
CA VAL A 16 3.04 5.89 -5.37
C VAL A 16 2.02 6.75 -6.12
N PRO A 17 1.05 7.37 -5.42
CA PRO A 17 0.11 8.28 -6.07
C PRO A 17 0.85 9.50 -6.63
N THR A 18 0.45 9.98 -7.81
CA THR A 18 1.07 11.17 -8.42
C THR A 18 0.78 12.45 -7.62
N THR A 19 -0.37 12.50 -6.95
CA THR A 19 -0.83 13.64 -6.15
C THR A 19 -1.71 13.16 -5.00
N GLY A 20 -1.81 13.97 -3.95
CA GLY A 20 -2.62 13.67 -2.78
C GLY A 20 -1.84 12.87 -1.73
N THR A 21 -2.52 12.50 -0.66
CA THR A 21 -1.91 11.83 0.49
C THR A 21 -2.62 10.53 0.82
N VAL A 22 -1.89 9.61 1.44
CA VAL A 22 -2.44 8.33 1.94
C VAL A 22 -2.17 8.26 3.43
N THR A 23 -3.23 8.22 4.24
CA THR A 23 -3.13 8.07 5.69
C THR A 23 -3.69 6.72 6.12
N VAL A 24 -2.90 5.93 6.86
CA VAL A 24 -3.30 4.64 7.43
C VAL A 24 -2.93 4.63 8.90
N ASP A 25 -3.90 4.34 9.77
CA ASP A 25 -3.73 4.33 11.23
C ASP A 25 -3.04 5.58 11.80
N GLY A 26 -3.35 6.75 11.24
CA GLY A 26 -2.74 8.04 11.63
C GLY A 26 -1.36 8.32 11.04
N TYR A 27 -0.75 7.38 10.32
CA TYR A 27 0.51 7.56 9.61
C TYR A 27 0.27 8.03 8.18
N GLU A 28 0.91 9.13 7.78
CA GLU A 28 0.89 9.59 6.39
C GLU A 28 1.95 8.86 5.56
N LEU A 29 1.55 7.83 4.83
CA LEU A 29 2.45 6.96 4.05
C LEU A 29 3.14 7.69 2.89
N THR A 30 2.57 8.78 2.41
CA THR A 30 3.14 9.62 1.34
C THR A 30 4.22 10.57 1.83
N ASP A 31 4.35 10.76 3.14
CA ASP A 31 5.43 11.54 3.73
C ASP A 31 6.72 10.70 3.79
N THR A 32 7.80 11.24 3.22
CA THR A 32 9.12 10.59 3.22
C THR A 32 9.73 10.39 4.61
N SER A 33 9.20 11.06 5.63
CA SER A 33 9.62 10.92 7.03
C SER A 33 8.91 9.78 7.77
N THR A 34 7.86 9.20 7.20
CA THR A 34 7.12 8.08 7.78
C THR A 34 7.91 6.78 7.67
N ASP A 35 8.04 6.06 8.79
CA ASP A 35 8.55 4.69 8.79
C ASP A 35 7.53 3.74 8.17
N ILE A 36 7.64 3.55 6.87
CA ILE A 36 6.70 2.73 6.11
C ILE A 36 6.80 1.23 6.42
N ASP A 37 7.98 0.77 6.83
CA ASP A 37 8.19 -0.64 7.13
C ASP A 37 7.48 -1.02 8.44
N HIS A 38 7.45 -0.09 9.41
CA HIS A 38 6.63 -0.24 10.61
C HIS A 38 5.14 -0.38 10.27
N VAL A 39 4.58 0.51 9.45
CA VAL A 39 3.15 0.44 9.10
C VAL A 39 2.82 -0.81 8.29
N ARG A 40 3.73 -1.24 7.40
CA ARG A 40 3.56 -2.48 6.61
C ARG A 40 3.56 -3.74 7.45
N ALA A 41 4.16 -3.74 8.64
CA ALA A 41 4.09 -4.87 9.55
C ALA A 41 2.68 -5.09 10.12
N GLU A 42 1.85 -4.05 10.13
CA GLU A 42 0.48 -4.09 10.68
C GLU A 42 -0.60 -4.24 9.59
N VAL A 43 -0.23 -4.07 8.31
CA VAL A 43 -1.15 -4.12 7.17
C VAL A 43 -0.89 -5.34 6.28
N GLY A 44 -1.88 -6.24 6.20
CA GLY A 44 -1.89 -7.37 5.26
C GLY A 44 -2.62 -7.06 3.95
N MET A 45 -2.08 -7.49 2.81
CA MET A 45 -2.75 -7.41 1.51
C MET A 45 -3.00 -8.79 0.91
N VAL A 46 -4.27 -9.12 0.63
CA VAL A 46 -4.64 -10.33 -0.11
C VAL A 46 -4.80 -9.99 -1.58
N PHE A 47 -3.95 -10.56 -2.43
CA PHE A 47 -3.95 -10.32 -3.87
C PHE A 47 -4.91 -11.25 -4.60
N GLN A 48 -5.51 -10.76 -5.69
CA GLN A 48 -6.47 -11.53 -6.51
C GLN A 48 -5.81 -12.70 -7.26
N GLN A 49 -4.51 -12.65 -7.52
CA GLN A 49 -3.75 -13.73 -8.15
C GLN A 49 -2.52 -14.09 -7.31
N PHE A 50 -2.14 -15.37 -7.37
CA PHE A 50 -1.23 -16.07 -6.46
C PHE A 50 0.08 -15.32 -6.17
N ASN A 51 0.23 -14.86 -4.92
CA ASN A 51 1.50 -14.40 -4.32
C ASN A 51 2.06 -15.46 -3.34
N LEU A 52 1.72 -16.74 -3.56
CA LEU A 52 2.33 -17.83 -2.81
C LEU A 52 3.75 -18.02 -3.34
N PHE A 53 4.73 -18.12 -2.44
CA PHE A 53 6.05 -18.60 -2.82
C PHE A 53 5.88 -20.03 -3.37
N PRO A 54 6.25 -20.29 -4.63
CA PRO A 54 5.98 -21.58 -5.25
C PRO A 54 6.71 -22.70 -4.49
N HIS A 55 7.94 -22.46 -4.02
CA HIS A 55 8.73 -23.26 -3.10
C HIS A 55 9.79 -22.37 -2.44
#